data_AF-A0A402BW57-F1
#
_entry.id   AF-A0A402BW57-F1
#
_cell.length_a   1.000
_cell.length_b   1.000
_cell.length_c   1.000
_cell.angle_alpha   90.00
_cell.angle_beta   90.00
_cell.angle_gamma   90.00
#
_symmetry.space_group_name_H-M   'P 1'
#
loop_
_entity.id
_entity.type
_entity.pdbx_description
1 polymer ?
#
loop_
_entity_poly.entity_id
_entity_poly.type
_entity_poly.pdbx_seq_one_letter_code
_entity_poly.pdbx_strand_id
1 'polypeptide(L)'
;MLDNIKQAAEVDIAYQILRQSGQAMYFRELINQVLDLKAKPIHSLSHAISEIHTQINMDSRFAHMGKGMWGLADWSPQNSRRAGADEASSTAVPTTRRRERLLEEIQQDYVAATAEAGEPE
;
A
#
# COMPACT_ATOMS: atom_id res chain seq x y z
N MET A 1 -1.44 8.66 -28.63
CA MET A 1 -0.59 8.51 -27.41
C MET A 1 -1.38 8.70 -26.11
N LEU A 2 -2.58 9.30 -26.13
CA LEU A 2 -3.45 9.45 -24.94
C LEU A 2 -4.38 8.24 -24.69
N ASP A 3 -4.52 7.34 -25.67
CA ASP A 3 -5.44 6.20 -25.59
C ASP A 3 -5.03 5.15 -24.55
N ASN A 4 -3.74 5.09 -24.22
CA ASN A 4 -3.21 4.13 -23.26
C ASN A 4 -3.55 4.50 -21.80
N ILE A 5 -3.81 5.78 -21.49
CA ILE A 5 -4.13 6.24 -20.14
C ILE A 5 -5.57 5.89 -19.75
N LYS A 6 -6.50 5.89 -20.72
CA LYS A 6 -7.91 5.52 -20.48
C LYS A 6 -8.09 4.02 -20.20
N GLN A 7 -7.16 3.20 -20.69
CA GLN A 7 -7.11 1.75 -20.46
C GLN A 7 -6.13 1.36 -19.34
N ALA A 8 -5.29 2.28 -18.87
CA ALA A 8 -4.40 2.04 -17.74
C ALA A 8 -5.21 1.78 -16.46
N ALA A 9 -4.70 0.88 -15.64
CA ALA A 9 -5.25 0.66 -14.30
C ALA A 9 -5.11 1.94 -13.47
N GLU A 10 -6.07 2.21 -12.59
CA GLU A 10 -6.05 3.42 -11.75
C GLU A 10 -4.78 3.55 -10.93
N VAL A 11 -4.27 2.42 -10.49
CA VAL A 11 -3.03 2.31 -9.75
C VAL A 11 -1.81 2.78 -10.56
N ASP A 12 -1.78 2.56 -11.88
CA ASP A 12 -0.69 3.05 -12.73
C ASP A 12 -0.80 4.55 -12.98
N ILE A 13 -2.03 5.08 -13.07
CA ILE A 13 -2.26 6.53 -13.15
C ILE A 13 -1.78 7.19 -11.85
N ALA A 14 -2.16 6.64 -10.69
CA ALA A 14 -1.73 7.12 -9.38
C ALA A 14 -0.20 7.12 -9.24
N TYR A 15 0.45 6.05 -9.70
CA TYR A 15 1.91 5.92 -9.68
C TYR A 15 2.56 7.03 -10.51
N GLN A 16 2.07 7.30 -11.72
CA GLN A 16 2.60 8.33 -12.60
C GLN A 16 2.37 9.74 -12.05
N ILE A 17 1.21 10.02 -11.44
CA ILE A 17 0.93 11.28 -10.76
C ILE A 17 1.99 11.55 -9.68
N LEU A 18 2.23 10.58 -8.79
CA LEU A 18 3.25 10.72 -7.75
C LEU A 18 4.65 10.89 -8.34
N ARG A 19 5.01 10.07 -9.34
CA ARG A 19 6.31 10.15 -10.01
C ARG A 19 6.57 11.51 -10.64
N GLN A 20 5.56 12.09 -11.29
CA GLN A 20 5.65 13.42 -11.92
C GLN A 20 5.65 14.55 -10.89
N SER A 21 4.88 14.40 -9.81
CA SER A 21 4.85 15.37 -8.71
C SER A 21 6.18 15.43 -7.96
N GLY A 22 6.87 14.29 -7.84
CA GLY A 22 8.16 14.17 -7.14
C GLY A 22 8.06 14.35 -5.62
N GLN A 23 6.86 14.46 -5.07
CA GLN A 23 6.60 14.68 -3.65
C GLN A 23 5.35 13.94 -3.18
N ALA A 24 5.25 13.75 -1.87
CA ALA A 24 4.07 13.18 -1.23
C ALA A 24 2.85 14.06 -1.42
N MET A 25 1.67 13.46 -1.53
CA MET A 25 0.41 14.19 -1.60
C MET A 25 -0.66 13.57 -0.71
N TYR A 26 -1.68 14.35 -0.36
CA TYR A 26 -2.81 13.84 0.39
C TYR A 26 -3.53 12.77 -0.41
N PHE A 27 -3.89 11.67 0.25
CA PHE A 27 -4.52 10.54 -0.41
C PHE A 27 -5.80 10.89 -1.18
N ARG A 28 -6.60 11.80 -0.60
CA ARG A 28 -7.81 12.31 -1.24
C ARG A 28 -7.51 13.05 -2.54
N GLU A 29 -6.47 13.87 -2.55
CA GLU A 29 -6.06 14.64 -3.72
C GLU A 29 -5.51 13.71 -4.82
N LEU A 30 -4.77 12.67 -4.43
CA LEU A 30 -4.31 11.62 -5.35
C LEU A 30 -5.50 10.93 -6.04
N ILE A 31 -6.49 10.49 -5.26
CA ILE A 31 -7.70 9.83 -5.80
C ILE A 31 -8.45 10.76 -6.76
N ASN A 32 -8.63 12.04 -6.40
CA ASN A 32 -9.31 13.01 -7.25
C ASN A 32 -8.59 13.18 -8.59
N GLN A 33 -7.25 13.32 -8.58
CA GLN A 33 -6.48 13.43 -9.82
C GLN A 33 -6.57 12.17 -10.69
N VAL A 34 -6.62 10.98 -10.09
CA VAL A 34 -6.84 9.73 -10.83
C VAL A 34 -8.22 9.73 -11.50
N LEU A 35 -9.27 10.16 -10.80
CA LEU A 35 -10.63 10.25 -11.32
C LEU A 35 -10.71 11.21 -12.52
N ASP A 36 -10.10 12.39 -12.39
CA ASP A 36 -10.08 13.43 -13.42
C ASP A 36 -9.41 12.93 -14.71
N LEU A 37 -8.31 12.18 -14.59
CA LEU A 37 -7.58 11.63 -15.74
C LEU A 37 -8.27 10.43 -16.40
N LYS A 38 -8.99 9.61 -15.62
CA LYS A 38 -9.60 8.37 -16.12
C LYS A 38 -10.80 8.63 -17.04
N ALA A 39 -11.50 9.76 -16.87
CA ALA A 39 -12.60 10.22 -17.75
C ALA A 39 -13.58 9.11 -18.18
N LYS A 40 -13.93 8.18 -17.28
CA LYS A 40 -14.89 7.09 -17.54
C LYS A 40 -16.30 7.48 -17.10
N PRO A 41 -17.35 6.96 -17.75
CA PRO A 41 -18.71 7.07 -17.23
C PRO A 41 -18.76 6.37 -15.88
N ILE A 42 -18.86 7.15 -14.81
CA ILE A 42 -18.86 6.64 -13.45
C ILE A 42 -20.29 6.21 -13.11
N HIS A 43 -20.51 4.93 -12.81
CA HIS A 43 -21.82 4.46 -12.30
C HIS A 43 -22.18 5.17 -10.98
N SER A 44 -21.18 5.38 -10.12
CA SER A 44 -21.27 6.20 -8.91
C SER A 44 -19.88 6.67 -8.49
N LEU A 45 -19.74 7.96 -8.18
CA LEU A 45 -18.49 8.57 -7.71
C LEU A 45 -17.94 7.86 -6.45
N SER A 46 -18.81 7.48 -5.51
CA SER A 46 -18.40 6.79 -4.28
C SER A 46 -17.83 5.40 -4.55
N HIS A 47 -18.38 4.69 -5.55
CA HIS A 47 -17.88 3.40 -5.97
C HIS A 47 -16.47 3.53 -6.56
N ALA A 48 -16.27 4.49 -7.46
CA ALA A 48 -14.96 4.70 -8.07
C ALA A 48 -13.90 5.12 -7.05
N ILE A 49 -14.24 5.99 -6.09
CA ILE A 49 -13.34 6.34 -4.98
C ILE A 49 -12.94 5.08 -4.19
N SER A 50 -13.89 4.21 -3.87
CA SER A 50 -13.64 2.99 -3.08
C SER A 50 -12.78 1.98 -3.82
N GLU A 51 -13.00 1.83 -5.13
CA GLU A 51 -12.21 0.98 -6.00
C GLU A 51 -10.75 1.46 -6.09
N ILE A 52 -10.55 2.75 -6.39
CA ILE A 52 -9.21 3.37 -6.45
C ILE A 52 -8.50 3.25 -5.11
N HIS A 53 -9.20 3.55 -4.01
CA HIS A 53 -8.68 3.41 -2.66
C HIS A 53 -8.16 1.99 -2.43
N THR A 54 -8.96 0.98 -2.75
CA THR A 54 -8.59 -0.43 -2.56
C THR A 54 -7.38 -0.81 -3.41
N GLN A 55 -7.39 -0.46 -4.69
CA GLN A 55 -6.27 -0.76 -5.59
C GLN A 55 -4.95 -0.14 -5.10
N ILE A 56 -4.95 1.13 -4.68
CA ILE A 56 -3.72 1.78 -4.18
C ILE A 56 -3.27 1.16 -2.85
N ASN A 57 -4.19 0.82 -1.95
CA ASN A 57 -3.82 0.21 -0.66
C ASN A 57 -3.26 -1.21 -0.80
N MET A 58 -3.60 -1.93 -1.86
CA MET A 58 -3.07 -3.27 -2.14
C MET A 58 -1.76 -3.26 -2.93
N ASP A 59 -1.34 -2.11 -3.46
CA ASP A 59 -0.14 -2.01 -4.30
C ASP A 59 1.09 -1.58 -3.48
N SER A 60 2.11 -2.45 -3.45
CA SER A 60 3.32 -2.25 -2.66
C SER A 60 4.23 -1.12 -3.16
N ARG A 61 3.98 -0.53 -4.33
CA ARG A 61 4.73 0.62 -4.86
C ARG A 61 4.38 1.91 -4.09
N PHE A 62 3.30 1.94 -3.34
CA PHE A 62 2.86 3.11 -2.57
C PHE A 62 3.21 2.96 -1.10
N ALA A 63 3.53 4.06 -0.46
CA ALA A 63 3.86 4.12 0.95
C ALA A 63 3.13 5.27 1.65
N HIS A 64 2.59 4.99 2.84
CA HIS A 64 2.09 6.01 3.74
C HIS A 64 3.24 6.78 4.35
N MET A 65 3.21 8.11 4.23
CA MET A 65 4.26 9.02 4.70
C MET A 65 3.85 9.77 5.97
N GLY A 66 2.74 9.38 6.60
CA GLY A 66 2.18 10.05 7.78
C GLY A 66 1.14 11.12 7.43
N LYS A 67 0.24 11.41 8.38
CA LYS A 67 -0.79 12.48 8.27
C LYS A 67 -1.68 12.39 7.03
N GLY A 68 -1.91 11.18 6.51
CA GLY A 68 -2.72 10.96 5.31
C GLY A 68 -2.01 11.29 4.00
N MET A 69 -0.69 11.54 4.04
CA MET A 69 0.15 11.73 2.87
C MET A 69 0.63 10.38 2.33
N TRP A 70 0.67 10.27 1.02
CA TRP A 70 1.12 9.09 0.31
C TRP A 70 2.17 9.47 -0.73
N GLY A 71 3.14 8.58 -0.90
CA GLY A 71 4.21 8.70 -1.88
C GLY A 71 4.63 7.34 -2.42
N LEU A 72 5.68 7.34 -3.24
CA LEU A 72 6.26 6.09 -3.74
C LEU A 72 7.13 5.43 -2.67
N ALA A 73 7.08 4.11 -2.58
CA ALA A 73 7.89 3.31 -1.67
C ALA A 73 9.40 3.57 -1.86
N ASP A 74 9.81 3.91 -3.08
CA ASP A 74 11.19 4.28 -3.44
C ASP A 74 11.69 5.54 -2.74
N TRP A 75 10.78 6.43 -2.33
CA TRP A 75 11.13 7.65 -1.60
C TRP A 75 11.41 7.40 -0.11
N SER A 76 11.10 6.20 0.39
CA SER A 76 11.40 5.84 1.77
C SER A 76 12.92 5.74 1.97
N PRO A 77 13.48 6.26 3.08
CA PRO A 77 14.90 6.14 3.41
C PRO A 77 15.41 4.69 3.42
N GLN A 78 14.51 3.73 3.66
CA GLN A 78 14.83 2.31 3.61
C GLN A 78 15.16 1.82 2.20
N ASN A 79 14.54 2.40 1.16
CA ASN A 79 14.81 2.05 -0.23
C ASN A 79 15.92 2.92 -0.86
N SER A 80 16.04 4.19 -0.44
CA SER A 80 17.19 5.04 -0.81
C SER A 80 18.52 4.42 -0.36
N ARG A 81 18.55 3.74 0.80
CA ARG A 81 19.73 2.98 1.24
C ARG A 81 20.01 1.72 0.40
N ARG A 82 19.02 1.15 -0.28
CA ARG A 82 19.22 0.01 -1.19
C ARG A 82 19.79 0.46 -2.54
N ALA A 83 19.38 1.63 -3.03
CA ALA A 83 19.89 2.22 -4.27
C ALA A 83 21.35 2.72 -4.19
N GLY A 84 21.89 2.91 -2.98
CA GLY A 84 23.28 3.30 -2.75
C GLY A 84 24.19 2.18 -2.24
N ALA A 85 23.71 0.94 -2.18
CA ALA A 85 24.39 -0.20 -1.55
C ALA A 85 24.63 -1.37 -2.53
N ASP A 86 24.88 -1.06 -3.81
CA ASP A 86 25.42 -2.03 -4.78
C ASP A 86 26.92 -2.34 -4.55
N GLU A 87 27.56 -1.77 -3.52
CA GLU A 87 28.83 -2.25 -3.01
C GLU A 87 28.79 -2.40 -1.48
N ALA A 88 29.08 -3.62 -1.04
CA ALA A 88 29.33 -4.07 0.33
C ALA A 88 28.12 -4.44 1.20
N SER A 89 27.99 -5.76 1.31
CA SER A 89 27.66 -6.52 2.52
C SER A 89 26.19 -6.91 2.75
N SER A 90 25.87 -8.06 2.15
CA SER A 90 24.96 -9.07 2.67
C SER A 90 24.91 -9.13 4.20
N THR A 91 23.84 -8.65 4.82
CA THR A 91 23.18 -9.33 5.96
C THR A 91 21.71 -8.93 5.99
N ALA A 92 20.90 -9.70 5.26
CA ALA A 92 19.45 -9.63 5.34
C ALA A 92 18.99 -10.04 6.74
N VAL A 93 18.36 -9.12 7.48
CA VAL A 93 17.47 -9.50 8.60
C VAL A 93 16.06 -9.65 8.04
N PRO A 94 15.48 -10.87 8.03
CA PRO A 94 14.29 -11.15 7.25
C PRO A 94 13.03 -10.65 7.97
N THR A 95 12.28 -9.79 7.28
CA THR A 95 10.93 -9.35 7.65
C THR A 95 9.97 -10.50 7.99
N THR A 96 10.28 -11.71 7.51
CA THR A 96 9.59 -12.98 7.80
C THR A 96 9.50 -13.26 9.30
N ARG A 97 10.57 -13.04 10.08
CA ARG A 97 10.57 -13.34 11.52
C ARG A 97 9.58 -12.50 12.32
N ARG A 98 9.29 -11.28 11.87
CA ARG A 98 8.30 -10.41 12.54
C ARG A 98 6.88 -10.87 12.27
N ARG A 99 6.61 -11.37 11.06
CA ARG A 99 5.30 -11.91 10.67
C ARG A 99 5.02 -13.25 11.35
N GLU A 100 6.02 -14.13 11.44
CA GLU A 100 5.91 -15.42 12.13
C GLU A 100 5.57 -15.25 13.61
N ARG A 101 6.29 -14.36 14.31
CA ARG A 101 6.05 -14.09 15.73
C ARG A 101 4.64 -13.54 16.01
N LEU A 102 4.11 -12.70 15.11
CA LEU A 102 2.76 -12.14 15.25
C LEU A 102 1.68 -13.22 15.07
N LEU A 103 1.91 -14.20 14.18
CA LEU A 103 1.00 -15.32 13.95
C LEU A 103 1.01 -16.30 15.14
N GLU A 104 2.18 -16.57 15.72
CA GLU A 104 2.33 -17.43 16.90
C GLU A 104 1.62 -16.83 18.13
N GLU A 105 1.72 -15.52 18.34
CA GLU A 105 1.06 -14.81 19.44
C GLU A 105 -0.47 -14.90 19.32
N ILE A 106 -1.02 -14.65 18.12
CA ILE A 106 -2.47 -14.76 17.86
C ILE A 106 -2.96 -16.21 18.05
N GLN A 107 -2.16 -17.20 17.66
CA GLN A 107 -2.53 -18.61 17.80
C GLN A 107 -2.48 -19.08 19.26
N GLN A 108 -1.56 -18.55 20.07
CA GLN A 108 -1.53 -18.82 21.51
C GLN A 108 -2.76 -18.26 22.24
N ASP A 109 -3.19 -17.03 21.91
CA ASP A 109 -4.40 -16.45 22.50
C ASP A 109 -5.66 -17.24 22.14
N TYR A 110 -5.75 -17.79 20.92
CA TYR A 110 -6.88 -18.62 20.51
C TYR A 110 -6.94 -19.95 21.30
N VAL A 111 -5.80 -20.62 21.48
CA VAL A 111 -5.72 -21.89 22.23
C VAL A 111 -5.97 -21.68 23.73
N ALA A 112 -5.49 -20.57 24.30
CA ALA A 112 -5.79 -20.20 25.69
C ALA A 112 -7.30 -19.96 25.89
N ALA A 113 -7.95 -19.22 24.98
CA ALA A 113 -9.38 -18.95 25.04
C ALA A 113 -10.26 -20.21 24.88
N THR A 114 -9.77 -21.25 24.19
CA THR A 114 -10.50 -22.53 24.07
C THR A 114 -10.22 -23.49 25.24
N ALA A 115 -9.05 -23.39 25.88
CA ALA A 115 -8.72 -24.17 27.08
C ALA A 115 -9.48 -23.70 28.34
N GLU A 116 -9.85 -22.41 28.42
CA GLU A 116 -10.68 -21.88 29.52
C GLU A 116 -12.18 -22.17 29.34
N ALA A 117 -12.61 -22.69 28.19
CA ALA A 117 -13.98 -23.11 27.92
C ALA A 117 -14.25 -24.60 28.26
N GLY A 118 -13.35 -25.24 29.01
CA GLY A 118 -13.51 -26.60 29.53
C GLY A 118 -14.29 -26.66 30.84
N GLU A 119 -15.58 -26.98 30.69
CA GLU A 119 -16.51 -27.70 31.61
C GLU A 119 -16.52 -27.36 33.12
N PRO A 120 -17.71 -27.01 33.65
CA PRO A 120 -18.17 -27.58 34.90
C PRO A 120 -19.39 -28.48 34.69
N GLU A 121 -19.30 -29.62 35.39
CA GLU A 121 -20.22 -30.77 35.58
C GLU A 121 -21.72 -30.45 35.68
#